data_AF-D1FQC7-F1
#
_entry.id   AF-D1FQC7-F1
#
_cell.length_a   1.000
_cell.length_b   1.000
_cell.length_c   1.000
_cell.angle_alpha   90.00
_cell.angle_beta   90.00
_cell.angle_gamma   90.00
#
_symmetry.space_group_name_H-M   'P 1'
#
loop_
_entity.id
_entity.type
_entity.pdbx_description
1 polymer ?
#
loop_
_entity_poly.entity_id
_entity_poly.type
_entity_poly.pdbx_seq_one_letter_code
_entity_poly.pdbx_strand_id
1 'polypeptide(L)'
;EPFSKEPNNLTNLNSFRYNGFVHKKTLGIVPAKDNKGFNVVYKRQSKYRNPAKRQCTVTMKSGPRRALGKLKKVINKNKYRRDLKQAALKRASAVLRSQKPVKDGKKGKPAKKTE
;
A
#
# COMPACT_ATOMS: atom_id res chain seq x y z
N GLU A 1 18.46 -6.65 4.84
CA GLU A 1 17.89 -5.70 5.83
C GLU A 1 16.75 -6.37 6.59
N PRO A 2 16.57 -6.09 7.90
CA PRO A 2 15.46 -6.63 8.68
C PRO A 2 14.10 -6.08 8.21
N PHE A 3 13.03 -6.83 8.43
CA PHE A 3 11.67 -6.40 8.12
C PHE A 3 11.06 -5.54 9.24
N SER A 4 10.10 -4.68 8.91
CA SER A 4 9.28 -3.93 9.86
C SER A 4 7.79 -4.10 9.57
N LYS A 5 6.97 -4.14 10.63
CA LYS A 5 5.51 -4.26 10.59
C LYS A 5 4.77 -2.94 10.84
N GLU A 6 5.49 -1.82 10.86
CA GLU A 6 4.91 -0.51 11.15
C GLU A 6 3.85 -0.06 10.12
N PRO A 7 2.84 0.71 10.54
CA PRO A 7 1.84 1.26 9.65
C PRO A 7 2.46 2.30 8.70
N ASN A 8 1.96 2.37 7.47
CA ASN A 8 2.45 3.27 6.41
C ASN A 8 3.89 3.01 5.92
N ASN A 9 4.41 1.79 6.12
CA ASN A 9 5.58 1.30 5.40
C ASN A 9 5.13 0.51 4.15
N LEU A 10 5.56 0.95 2.97
CA LEU A 10 5.11 0.36 1.70
C LEU A 10 5.83 -0.96 1.36
N THR A 11 7.10 -1.08 1.72
CA THR A 11 7.95 -2.22 1.37
C THR A 11 8.12 -3.22 2.51
N ASN A 12 7.68 -2.87 3.72
CA ASN A 12 7.90 -3.62 4.96
C ASN A 12 9.39 -3.84 5.30
N LEU A 13 10.29 -3.05 4.71
CA LEU A 13 11.72 -3.10 5.01
C LEU A 13 12.03 -2.08 6.12
N ASN A 14 12.92 -2.44 7.04
CA ASN A 14 13.48 -1.48 7.98
C ASN A 14 14.47 -0.58 7.25
N SER A 15 13.98 0.55 6.78
CA SER A 15 14.77 1.55 6.06
C SER A 15 14.22 2.93 6.39
N PHE A 16 15.13 3.88 6.61
CA PHE A 16 14.77 5.27 6.89
C PHE A 16 13.79 5.82 5.85
N ARG A 17 14.00 5.52 4.55
CA ARG A 17 13.18 6.06 3.46
C ARG A 17 11.71 5.63 3.54
N TYR A 18 11.45 4.38 3.92
CA TYR A 18 10.10 3.80 3.91
C TYR A 18 9.40 3.87 5.27
N ASN A 19 10.08 4.43 6.29
CA ASN A 19 9.59 4.42 7.66
C ASN A 19 8.29 5.24 7.83
N GLY A 20 7.30 4.63 8.48
CA GLY A 20 5.98 5.20 8.69
C GLY A 20 5.84 6.17 9.88
N PHE A 21 6.82 6.24 10.79
CA PHE A 21 6.78 7.07 12.00
C PHE A 21 7.60 8.34 11.86
N VAL A 22 8.84 8.20 11.39
CA VAL A 22 9.85 9.27 11.39
C VAL A 22 9.47 10.45 10.50
N HIS A 23 8.88 10.18 9.33
CA HIS A 23 8.59 11.23 8.36
C HIS A 23 7.35 12.06 8.69
N LYS A 24 7.43 13.37 8.41
CA LYS A 24 6.28 14.30 8.50
C LYS A 24 5.17 13.88 7.53
N LYS A 25 5.55 13.52 6.30
CA LYS A 25 4.70 13.01 5.22
C LYS A 25 4.92 11.51 5.03
N THR A 26 3.85 10.73 5.00
CA THR A 26 3.90 9.28 4.76
C THR A 26 2.79 8.88 3.81
N LEU A 27 3.00 7.78 3.09
CA LEU A 27 2.01 7.17 2.21
C LEU A 27 1.92 5.69 2.55
N GLY A 28 0.74 5.25 2.95
CA GLY A 28 0.39 3.86 3.15
C GLY A 28 -0.68 3.41 2.17
N ILE A 29 -0.66 2.13 1.84
CA ILE A 29 -1.71 1.48 1.05
C ILE A 29 -2.20 0.27 1.81
N VAL A 30 -3.49 0.28 2.08
CA VAL A 30 -4.18 -0.74 2.88
C VAL A 30 -5.37 -1.25 2.04
N PRO A 31 -5.73 -2.53 2.10
CA PRO A 31 -7.00 -2.98 1.52
C PRO A 31 -8.19 -2.19 2.08
N ALA A 32 -9.18 -1.90 1.24
CA ALA A 32 -10.44 -1.35 1.72
C ALA A 32 -11.18 -2.40 2.57
N LYS A 33 -11.98 -1.97 3.55
CA LYS A 33 -12.73 -2.86 4.45
C LYS A 33 -13.59 -3.87 3.69
N ASP A 34 -14.18 -3.44 2.57
CA ASP A 34 -15.08 -4.26 1.75
C ASP A 34 -14.32 -5.20 0.79
N ASN A 35 -12.99 -5.31 0.91
CA ASN A 35 -12.10 -6.05 -0.01
C ASN A 35 -12.24 -5.66 -1.49
N LYS A 36 -12.84 -4.50 -1.76
CA LYS A 36 -13.05 -3.95 -3.11
C LYS A 36 -12.23 -2.67 -3.24
N GLY A 37 -11.04 -2.78 -3.84
CA GLY A 37 -10.13 -1.64 -4.02
C GLY A 37 -9.24 -1.39 -2.79
N PHE A 38 -8.59 -0.23 -2.73
CA PHE A 38 -7.61 0.07 -1.69
C PHE A 38 -7.79 1.46 -1.11
N ASN A 39 -7.32 1.61 0.12
CA ASN A 39 -7.26 2.84 0.87
C ASN A 39 -5.86 3.45 0.77
N VAL A 40 -5.79 4.71 0.38
CA VAL A 40 -4.58 5.52 0.44
C VAL A 40 -4.58 6.25 1.78
N VAL A 41 -3.61 5.91 2.63
CA VAL A 41 -3.44 6.53 3.94
C VAL A 41 -2.28 7.52 3.87
N TYR A 42 -2.50 8.75 4.29
CA TYR A 42 -1.45 9.77 4.36
C TYR A 42 -1.60 10.66 5.59
N LYS A 43 -0.53 11.40 5.92
CA LYS A 43 -0.51 12.29 7.08
C LYS A 43 -0.81 13.74 6.69
N ARG A 44 -1.73 14.39 7.40
CA ARG A 44 -1.93 15.84 7.35
C ARG A 44 -0.73 16.55 7.95
N GLN A 45 -0.24 17.57 7.26
CA GLN A 45 0.89 18.38 7.76
C GLN A 45 0.48 19.29 8.92
N SER A 46 -0.75 19.83 8.89
CA SER A 46 -1.28 20.74 9.92
C SER A 46 -1.50 20.09 11.28
N LYS A 47 -1.66 18.76 11.35
CA LYS A 47 -1.97 18.01 12.59
C LYS A 47 -0.79 17.15 13.06
N TYR A 48 0.44 17.62 12.85
CA TYR A 48 1.66 16.86 13.17
C TYR A 48 1.70 16.31 14.61
N ARG A 49 1.29 17.13 15.59
CA ARG A 49 1.30 16.81 17.03
C ARG A 49 0.02 16.12 17.53
N ASN A 50 -1.01 15.99 16.69
CA ASN A 50 -2.31 15.44 17.07
C ASN A 50 -2.55 14.11 16.33
N PRO A 51 -2.02 12.97 16.83
CA PRO A 51 -2.01 11.70 16.10
C PRO A 51 -3.39 11.24 15.67
N ALA A 52 -4.40 11.39 16.54
CA ALA A 52 -5.80 11.02 16.26
C ALA A 52 -6.38 11.69 15.00
N LYS A 53 -6.01 12.94 14.74
CA LYS A 53 -6.51 13.73 13.58
C LYS A 53 -5.47 13.83 12.45
N ARG A 54 -4.29 13.21 12.61
CA ARG A 54 -3.18 13.34 11.66
C ARG A 54 -3.36 12.45 10.45
N GLN A 55 -3.92 11.27 10.62
CA GLN A 55 -4.10 10.32 9.52
C GLN A 55 -5.33 10.68 8.68
N CYS A 56 -5.20 10.49 7.37
CA CYS A 56 -6.27 10.64 6.40
C CYS A 56 -6.31 9.43 5.50
N THR A 57 -7.51 8.95 5.27
CA THR A 57 -7.76 7.78 4.44
C THR A 57 -8.65 8.18 3.29
N VAL A 58 -8.22 7.85 2.07
CA VAL A 58 -9.02 8.04 0.86
C VAL A 58 -9.19 6.70 0.17
N THR A 59 -10.45 6.32 -0.03
CA THR A 59 -10.82 5.02 -0.59
C THR A 59 -10.87 5.10 -2.12
N MET A 60 -10.16 4.20 -2.80
CA MET A 60 -10.09 4.12 -4.27
C MET A 60 -10.74 2.83 -4.77
N LYS A 61 -12.00 2.92 -5.22
CA LYS A 61 -12.80 1.77 -5.70
C LYS A 61 -12.99 1.71 -7.22
N SER A 62 -12.51 2.71 -7.95
CA SER A 62 -12.77 2.83 -9.38
C SER A 62 -11.84 1.94 -10.21
N GLY A 63 -12.03 0.62 -10.23
CA GLY A 63 -11.35 -0.38 -11.08
C GLY A 63 -9.80 -0.40 -11.06
N PRO A 64 -9.11 -1.49 -11.44
CA PRO A 64 -7.65 -1.56 -11.27
C PRO A 64 -6.87 -0.47 -12.03
N ARG A 65 -7.11 -0.32 -13.34
CA ARG A 65 -6.39 0.65 -14.19
C ARG A 65 -6.67 2.10 -13.77
N ARG A 66 -7.94 2.41 -13.53
CA ARG A 66 -8.40 3.76 -13.14
C ARG A 66 -7.92 4.11 -11.72
N ALA A 67 -7.98 3.20 -10.76
CA ALA A 67 -7.51 3.43 -9.39
C ALA A 67 -5.99 3.66 -9.32
N LEU A 68 -5.19 2.87 -10.04
CA LEU A 68 -3.74 3.08 -10.13
C LEU A 68 -3.39 4.40 -10.83
N GLY A 69 -4.14 4.76 -11.89
CA GLY A 69 -4.01 6.05 -12.56
C GLY A 69 -4.30 7.24 -11.63
N LYS A 70 -5.36 7.14 -10.82
CA LYS A 70 -5.70 8.14 -9.79
C LYS A 70 -4.60 8.25 -8.74
N LEU A 71 -4.12 7.13 -8.20
CA LEU A 71 -3.02 7.10 -7.23
C LEU A 71 -1.77 7.79 -7.78
N LYS A 72 -1.36 7.47 -9.02
CA LYS A 72 -0.24 8.14 -9.70
C LYS A 72 -0.44 9.65 -9.80
N LYS A 73 -1.65 10.10 -10.17
CA LYS A 73 -1.99 11.53 -10.27
C LYS A 73 -1.95 12.22 -8.90
N VAL A 74 -2.52 11.61 -7.86
CA VAL A 74 -2.52 12.17 -6.49
C VAL A 74 -1.09 12.40 -6.00
N ILE A 75 -0.20 11.43 -6.17
CA ILE A 75 1.20 11.57 -5.70
C ILE A 75 1.96 12.65 -6.49
N ASN A 76 1.82 12.64 -7.82
CA ASN A 76 2.58 13.54 -8.70
C ASN A 76 2.06 14.98 -8.69
N LYS A 77 0.75 15.17 -8.87
CA LYS A 77 0.14 16.50 -8.96
C LYS A 77 0.25 17.25 -7.65
N ASN A 78 0.05 16.57 -6.52
CA ASN A 78 0.15 17.20 -5.20
C ASN A 78 1.58 17.31 -4.69
N LYS A 79 2.58 16.87 -5.48
CA LYS A 79 4.01 16.86 -5.13
C LYS A 79 4.28 16.31 -3.72
N TYR A 80 3.53 15.30 -3.28
CA TYR A 80 3.51 14.92 -1.86
C TYR A 80 4.74 14.12 -1.45
N ARG A 81 4.98 12.95 -2.07
CA ARG A 81 6.15 12.07 -1.91
C ARG A 81 6.40 11.28 -3.20
N ARG A 82 6.99 11.97 -4.18
CA ARG A 82 7.22 11.43 -5.54
C ARG A 82 8.21 10.26 -5.55
N ASP A 83 9.10 10.22 -4.56
CA ASP A 83 10.02 9.12 -4.27
C ASP A 83 9.30 7.78 -4.06
N LEU A 84 8.16 7.81 -3.34
CA LEU A 84 7.40 6.60 -3.01
C LEU A 84 6.46 6.12 -4.11
N LYS A 85 6.37 6.84 -5.24
CA LYS A 85 5.39 6.57 -6.29
C LYS A 85 5.43 5.12 -6.77
N GLN A 86 6.61 4.58 -7.06
CA GLN A 86 6.73 3.23 -7.60
C GLN A 86 6.40 2.17 -6.54
N ALA A 87 6.90 2.34 -5.31
CA ALA A 87 6.56 1.46 -4.20
C ALA A 87 5.05 1.44 -3.93
N ALA A 88 4.41 2.61 -4.00
CA ALA A 88 2.97 2.76 -3.83
C ALA A 88 2.20 2.03 -4.93
N LEU A 89 2.54 2.25 -6.21
CA LEU A 89 1.87 1.57 -7.32
C LEU A 89 2.03 0.04 -7.25
N LYS A 90 3.23 -0.45 -6.90
CA LYS A 90 3.49 -1.87 -6.71
C LYS A 90 2.61 -2.46 -5.61
N ARG A 91 2.56 -1.82 -4.43
CA ARG A 91 1.73 -2.29 -3.31
C ARG A 91 0.24 -2.25 -3.63
N ALA A 92 -0.26 -1.17 -4.25
CA ALA A 92 -1.65 -1.12 -4.70
C ALA A 92 -2.00 -2.25 -5.68
N SER A 93 -1.10 -2.54 -6.62
CA SER A 93 -1.31 -3.63 -7.58
C SER A 93 -1.31 -5.00 -6.91
N ALA A 94 -0.48 -5.20 -5.87
CA ALA A 94 -0.47 -6.43 -5.07
C ALA A 94 -1.77 -6.59 -4.27
N VAL A 95 -2.27 -5.52 -3.64
CA VAL A 95 -3.57 -5.53 -2.93
C VAL A 95 -4.72 -5.84 -3.90
N LEU A 96 -4.73 -5.21 -5.07
CA LEU A 96 -5.75 -5.51 -6.08
C LEU A 96 -5.66 -6.93 -6.61
N ARG A 97 -4.46 -7.52 -6.65
CA ARG A 97 -4.25 -8.91 -7.03
C ARG A 97 -4.75 -9.87 -5.95
N SER A 98 -4.47 -9.58 -4.67
CA SER A 98 -4.91 -10.42 -3.55
C SER A 98 -6.42 -10.41 -3.35
N GLN A 99 -7.12 -9.41 -3.86
CA GLN A 99 -8.58 -9.31 -3.83
C GLN A 99 -9.27 -10.10 -4.95
N LYS A 100 -8.54 -10.55 -5.96
CA LYS A 100 -9.13 -11.39 -7.02
C LYS A 100 -9.39 -12.79 -6.45
N PRO A 101 -10.48 -13.44 -6.87
CA PRO A 101 -10.69 -14.84 -6.53
C PRO A 101 -9.48 -15.64 -7.01
N VAL A 102 -8.94 -16.46 -6.11
CA VAL A 102 -7.90 -17.42 -6.48
C VAL A 102 -8.58 -18.40 -7.42
N LYS A 103 -8.09 -18.48 -8.66
CA LYS A 103 -8.50 -19.59 -9.54
C LYS A 103 -8.03 -20.85 -8.84
N ASP A 104 -8.92 -21.81 -8.61
CA ASP A 104 -8.53 -23.12 -8.08
C ASP A 104 -7.40 -23.68 -8.94
N GLY A 105 -6.17 -23.58 -8.44
CA GLY A 105 -5.03 -24.15 -9.12
C GLY A 105 -5.24 -25.64 -9.13
N LYS A 106 -5.10 -26.30 -10.29
CA LYS A 106 -4.91 -27.75 -10.35
C LYS A 106 -3.92 -28.12 -9.25
N LYS A 107 -4.38 -28.88 -8.25
CA LYS A 107 -3.54 -29.36 -7.13
C LYS A 107 -2.24 -29.89 -7.74
N GLY A 108 -1.12 -29.25 -7.44
CA GLY A 108 0.18 -29.75 -7.85
C GLY A 108 0.31 -31.18 -7.33
N LYS A 109 0.68 -32.13 -8.19
CA LYS A 109 0.92 -33.52 -7.78
C LYS A 109 1.95 -33.50 -6.64
N PRO A 110 1.71 -34.21 -5.52
CA PRO A 110 2.66 -34.24 -4.43
C PRO A 110 4.00 -34.77 -4.95
N ALA A 111 5.09 -34.08 -4.59
CA ALA A 111 6.44 -34.51 -4.92
C ALA A 111 6.66 -35.90 -4.31
N LYS A 112 7.03 -36.89 -5.13
CA LYS A 112 7.46 -38.19 -4.63
C LYS A 112 8.73 -37.96 -3.82
N LYS A 113 8.67 -38.23 -2.52
CA LYS A 113 9.87 -38.39 -1.71
C LYS A 113 10.59 -39.64 -2.21
N THR A 114 11.81 -39.48 -2.69
CA THR A 114 12.76 -40.58 -2.87
C THR A 114 13.48 -40.80 -1.54
N GLU A 115 13.49 -42.04 -1.10
CA GLU A 115 14.28 -42.56 0.03
C GLU A 115 15.78 -42.49 -0.25
#